data_AF-A0A973REK0-F1
#
_entry.id   AF-A0A973REK0-F1
#
_cell.length_a   1.000
_cell.length_b   1.000
_cell.length_c   1.000
_cell.angle_alpha   90.00
_cell.angle_beta   90.00
_cell.angle_gamma   90.00
#
_symmetry.space_group_name_H-M   'P 1'
#
loop_
_entity.id
_entity.type
_entity.pdbx_description
1 polymer ?
#
loop_
_entity_poly.entity_id
_entity_poly.type
_entity_poly.pdbx_seq_one_letter_code
_entity_poly.pdbx_strand_id
1 'polypeptide(L)'
;PKLTMSAGKAMAQAGHAAQLAWWASDEAERAAWRAAGLTVSVRAAADPGDFAAKVAAGLPVVRDAGFTEIEPGSCTFVAEAPWLLGRVARS
;
A
#
# COMPACT_ATOMS: atom_id res chain seq x y z
N PRO A 1 -0.38 -10.05 -4.56
CA PRO A 1 0.41 -11.14 -3.93
C PRO A 1 -0.35 -12.47 -3.91
N LYS A 2 0.31 -13.59 -4.28
CA LYS A 2 -0.26 -14.94 -4.16
C LYS A 2 -0.02 -15.47 -2.75
N LEU A 3 -0.65 -14.86 -1.75
CA LEU A 3 -0.39 -15.17 -0.36
C LEU A 3 -1.67 -15.26 0.46
N THR A 4 -1.88 -16.40 1.10
CA THR A 4 -3.03 -16.64 1.96
C THR A 4 -2.76 -16.05 3.34
N MET A 5 -3.58 -15.10 3.77
CA MET A 5 -3.46 -14.41 5.06
C MET A 5 -4.74 -14.60 5.87
N SER A 6 -4.61 -14.69 7.19
CA SER A 6 -5.79 -14.53 8.06
C SER A 6 -6.36 -13.11 7.88
N ALA A 7 -7.66 -12.95 8.11
CA ALA A 7 -8.31 -11.64 8.04
C ALA A 7 -7.63 -10.61 8.96
N GLY A 8 -7.24 -11.03 10.17
CA GLY A 8 -6.50 -10.18 11.11
C GLY A 8 -5.16 -9.69 10.57
N LYS A 9 -4.37 -10.58 9.95
CA LYS A 9 -3.08 -10.20 9.35
C LYS A 9 -3.29 -9.29 8.13
N ALA A 10 -4.31 -9.55 7.31
CA ALA A 10 -4.65 -8.69 6.18
C ALA A 10 -5.06 -7.27 6.63
N MET A 11 -5.88 -7.14 7.68
CA MET A 11 -6.26 -5.82 8.23
C MET A 11 -5.06 -5.05 8.77
N ALA A 12 -4.16 -5.71 9.51
CA ALA A 12 -2.95 -5.07 10.03
C ALA A 12 -2.05 -4.53 8.89
N GLN A 13 -1.85 -5.33 7.85
CA GLN A 13 -1.04 -4.92 6.70
C GLN A 13 -1.69 -3.81 5.88
N ALA A 14 -3.02 -3.81 5.74
CA ALA A 14 -3.75 -2.68 5.15
C ALA A 14 -3.57 -1.38 5.97
N GLY A 15 -3.58 -1.48 7.30
CA GLY A 15 -3.27 -0.36 8.20
C GLY A 15 -1.84 0.17 8.00
N HIS A 16 -0.85 -0.72 7.90
CA HIS A 16 0.53 -0.33 7.58
C HIS A 16 0.63 0.37 6.21
N ALA A 17 -0.10 -0.09 5.20
CA ALA A 17 -0.12 0.56 3.89
C ALA A 17 -0.67 1.98 3.98
N ALA A 18 -1.75 2.19 4.72
CA ALA A 18 -2.31 3.53 4.96
C ALA A 18 -1.32 4.44 5.71
N GLN A 19 -0.56 3.90 6.67
CA GLN A 19 0.50 4.63 7.38
C GLN A 19 1.65 5.04 6.45
N LEU A 20 2.10 4.13 5.58
CA LEU A 20 3.11 4.46 4.56
C LEU A 20 2.61 5.55 3.60
N ALA A 21 1.34 5.47 3.18
CA ALA A 21 0.71 6.51 2.36
C ALA A 21 0.74 7.87 3.07
N TRP A 22 0.36 7.90 4.35
CA TRP A 22 0.36 9.10 5.18
C TRP A 22 1.75 9.74 5.27
N TRP A 23 2.79 8.95 5.53
CA TRP A 23 4.16 9.46 5.60
C TRP A 23 4.68 9.94 4.26
N ALA A 24 4.30 9.26 3.18
CA ALA A 24 4.61 9.71 1.84
C ALA A 24 3.84 11.00 1.47
N SER A 25 2.69 11.30 2.06
CA SER A 25 1.94 12.52 1.75
C SER A 25 2.60 13.80 2.29
N ASP A 26 2.44 14.90 1.57
CA ASP A 26 2.75 16.26 2.07
C ASP A 26 1.61 16.83 2.94
N GLU A 27 1.78 18.05 3.44
CA GLU A 27 0.79 18.69 4.33
C GLU A 27 -0.58 18.91 3.64
N ALA A 28 -0.58 19.38 2.40
CA ALA A 28 -1.80 19.68 1.66
C ALA A 28 -2.59 18.39 1.33
N GLU A 29 -1.88 17.35 0.91
CA GLU A 29 -2.45 16.03 0.65
C GLU A 29 -3.01 15.39 1.94
N ARG A 30 -2.29 15.51 3.07
CA ARG A 30 -2.78 15.05 4.39
C ARG A 30 -4.02 15.82 4.83
N ALA A 31 -4.07 17.13 4.62
CA ALA A 31 -5.23 17.95 4.94
C ALA A 31 -6.45 17.57 4.09
N ALA A 32 -6.26 17.39 2.78
CA ALA A 32 -7.31 16.95 1.87
C ALA A 32 -7.85 15.56 2.25
N TRP A 33 -6.97 14.61 2.57
CA TRP A 33 -7.39 13.27 2.97
C TRP A 33 -8.13 13.27 4.30
N ARG A 34 -7.69 14.09 5.28
CA ARG A 34 -8.43 14.32 6.53
C ARG A 34 -9.81 14.90 6.30
N ALA A 35 -9.95 15.89 5.42
CA ALA A 35 -11.24 16.48 5.06
C ALA A 35 -12.19 15.46 4.42
N ALA A 36 -11.64 14.46 3.72
CA ALA A 36 -12.37 13.31 3.19
C ALA A 36 -12.58 12.18 4.22
N GLY A 37 -12.33 12.42 5.51
CA GLY A 37 -12.56 11.45 6.59
C GLY A 37 -11.55 10.31 6.67
N LEU A 38 -10.34 10.49 6.11
CA LEU A 38 -9.31 9.44 6.02
C LEU A 38 -9.82 8.16 5.34
N THR A 39 -10.75 8.31 4.40
CA THR A 39 -11.38 7.19 3.70
C THR A 39 -10.32 6.33 2.99
N VAL A 40 -10.43 5.01 3.17
CA VAL A 40 -9.62 3.99 2.50
C VAL A 40 -10.50 2.93 1.84
N SER A 41 -10.03 2.37 0.73
CA SER A 41 -10.64 1.21 0.09
C SER A 41 -9.58 0.13 -0.08
N VAL A 42 -9.81 -1.04 0.53
CA VAL A 42 -8.91 -2.19 0.42
C VAL A 42 -9.43 -3.13 -0.66
N ARG A 43 -8.58 -3.48 -1.63
CA ARG A 43 -8.95 -4.36 -2.75
C ARG A 43 -7.90 -5.45 -2.93
N ALA A 44 -8.35 -6.66 -3.23
CA ALA A 44 -7.45 -7.68 -3.75
C ALA A 44 -6.98 -7.26 -5.14
N ALA A 45 -5.69 -7.46 -5.44
CA ALA A 45 -5.17 -7.23 -6.79
C ALA A 45 -5.85 -8.22 -7.76
N ALA A 46 -6.54 -7.71 -8.77
CA ALA A 46 -7.23 -8.53 -9.76
C ALA A 46 -6.26 -9.29 -10.66
N ASP A 47 -5.08 -8.69 -10.92
CA ASP A 47 -4.00 -9.27 -11.70
C ASP A 47 -2.67 -9.16 -10.92
N PRO A 48 -1.89 -10.24 -10.78
CA PRO A 48 -0.52 -10.17 -10.28
C PRO A 48 0.36 -9.15 -11.01
N GLY A 49 0.14 -8.91 -12.30
CA GLY A 49 0.86 -7.92 -13.11
C GLY A 49 0.66 -6.48 -12.62
N ASP A 50 -0.57 -6.08 -12.30
CA ASP A 50 -0.89 -4.76 -11.74
C ASP A 50 -0.14 -4.48 -10.44
N PHE A 51 -0.13 -5.46 -9.53
CA PHE A 51 0.58 -5.33 -8.26
C PHE A 51 2.09 -5.15 -8.48
N ALA A 52 2.69 -5.97 -9.35
CA ALA A 52 4.12 -5.88 -9.67
C ALA A 52 4.48 -4.54 -10.33
N ALA A 53 3.63 -4.05 -11.24
CA ALA A 53 3.82 -2.76 -11.90
C ALA A 53 3.81 -1.61 -10.88
N LYS A 54 2.87 -1.61 -9.94
CA LYS A 54 2.78 -0.61 -8.87
C LYS A 54 4.00 -0.60 -7.94
N VAL A 55 4.52 -1.79 -7.61
CA VAL A 55 5.79 -1.92 -6.86
C VAL A 55 6.97 -1.39 -7.67
N ALA A 56 7.07 -1.76 -8.95
CA ALA A 56 8.14 -1.32 -9.84
C ALA A 56 8.12 0.20 -10.08
N ALA A 57 6.94 0.79 -10.06
CA ALA A 57 6.75 2.23 -10.16
C ALA A 57 7.19 2.98 -8.89
N GLY A 58 7.56 2.29 -7.81
CA GLY A 58 8.07 2.93 -6.59
C GLY A 58 6.99 3.47 -5.67
N LEU A 59 5.74 3.01 -5.80
CA LEU A 59 4.70 3.31 -4.82
C LEU A 59 5.06 2.70 -3.45
N PRO A 60 4.61 3.31 -2.33
CA PRO A 60 4.90 2.79 -1.00
C PRO A 60 4.36 1.36 -0.85
N VAL A 61 5.23 0.45 -0.43
CA VAL A 61 4.92 -0.99 -0.33
C VAL A 61 5.19 -1.51 1.07
N VAL A 62 4.23 -2.29 1.59
CA VAL A 62 4.41 -3.04 2.83
C VAL A 62 5.17 -4.32 2.51
N ARG A 63 6.30 -4.52 3.19
CA ARG A 63 7.10 -5.74 3.12
C ARG A 63 6.96 -6.47 4.45
N ASP A 64 6.48 -7.71 4.42
CA ASP A 64 6.42 -8.50 5.65
C ASP A 64 7.86 -8.87 6.07
N ALA A 65 8.18 -8.66 7.34
CA ALA A 65 9.52 -8.87 7.89
C ALA A 65 9.89 -10.37 8.05
N GLY A 66 8.98 -11.29 7.70
CA GLY A 66 9.30 -12.71 7.56
C GLY A 66 9.30 -13.52 8.85
N PHE A 67 8.58 -13.11 9.91
CA PHE A 67 8.54 -13.89 11.16
C PHE A 67 7.53 -15.06 11.17
N THR A 68 6.78 -15.30 10.08
CA THR A 68 5.90 -16.47 9.89
C THR A 68 5.72 -16.79 8.41
N GLU A 69 5.78 -18.09 8.06
CA GLU A 69 5.26 -18.82 6.87
C GLU A 69 5.35 -18.20 5.46
N ILE A 70 5.96 -17.04 5.30
CA ILE A 70 6.04 -16.23 4.09
C ILE A 70 7.52 -15.97 3.80
N GLU A 71 7.94 -16.18 2.55
CA GLU A 71 9.28 -15.82 2.09
C GLU A 71 9.65 -14.39 2.52
N PRO A 72 10.74 -14.20 3.29
CA PRO A 72 11.17 -12.90 3.77
C PRO A 72 11.24 -11.87 2.63
N GLY A 73 10.68 -10.68 2.86
CA GLY A 73 10.68 -9.61 1.85
C GLY A 73 9.50 -9.63 0.87
N SER A 74 8.54 -10.54 1.06
CA SER A 74 7.29 -10.55 0.30
C SER A 74 6.50 -9.25 0.45
N CYS A 75 6.18 -8.62 -0.69
CA CYS A 75 5.32 -7.45 -0.75
C CYS A 75 3.85 -7.87 -0.58
N THR A 76 3.18 -7.39 0.46
CA THR A 76 1.81 -7.81 0.82
C THR A 76 0.76 -6.78 0.40
N PHE A 77 1.06 -5.49 0.54
CA PHE A 77 0.18 -4.38 0.18
C PHE A 77 0.95 -3.26 -0.50
N VAL A 78 0.31 -2.59 -1.45
CA VAL A 78 0.80 -1.33 -2.05
C VAL A 78 -0.18 -0.23 -1.68
N ALA A 79 0.34 0.92 -1.28
CA ALA A 79 -0.45 2.12 -1.10
C ALA A 79 -0.59 2.88 -2.43
N GLU A 80 -1.82 3.08 -2.86
CA GLU A 80 -2.16 3.82 -4.06
C GLU A 80 -3.03 5.03 -3.68
N ALA A 81 -2.65 6.20 -4.18
CA ALA A 81 -3.45 7.42 -4.09
C ALA A 81 -3.11 8.35 -5.27
N PRO A 82 -4.04 9.19 -5.75
CA PRO A 82 -3.81 10.05 -6.91
C PRO A 82 -2.54 10.90 -6.82
N TRP A 83 -2.25 11.42 -5.62
CA TRP A 83 -1.08 12.26 -5.37
C TRP A 83 0.25 11.48 -5.32
N LEU A 84 0.21 10.19 -4.94
CA LEU A 84 1.38 9.30 -4.99
C LEU A 84 1.69 8.89 -6.43
N LEU A 85 0.67 8.56 -7.22
CA LEU A 85 0.81 8.24 -8.65
C LEU A 85 1.41 9.42 -9.43
N GLY A 86 0.91 10.63 -9.17
CA GLY A 86 1.44 11.84 -9.80
C GLY A 86 2.91 12.12 -9.45
N ARG A 87 3.42 11.61 -8.32
CA ARG A 87 4.83 11.77 -7.94
C ARG A 87 5.75 10.76 -8.63
N VAL A 88 5.31 9.51 -8.69
CA VAL A 88 5.96 8.45 -9.46
C VAL A 88 6.10 8.82 -10.93
N ALA A 89 5.06 9.38 -11.55
CA ALA A 89 5.10 9.80 -12.95
C ALA A 89 6.05 10.99 -13.24
N ARG A 90 6.51 11.69 -12.20
CA ARG A 90 7.39 12.87 -12.30
C ARG A 90 8.86 12.57 -11.95
N SER A 91 9.17 11.33 -11.56
CA SER A 91 10.49 10.85 -11.14
C SER A 91 11.17 10.11 -12.28
#